data_AF-A0A7Z2VQE0-F1
#
_entry.id   AF-A0A7Z2VQE0-F1
#
_cell.length_a   1.000
_cell.length_b   1.000
_cell.length_c   1.000
_cell.angle_alpha   90.00
_cell.angle_beta   90.00
_cell.angle_gamma   90.00
#
_symmetry.space_group_name_H-M   'P 1'
#
loop_
_entity.id
_entity.type
_entity.pdbx_description
1 polymer ?
#
loop_
_entity_poly.entity_id
_entity_poly.type
_entity_poly.pdbx_seq_one_letter_code
_entity_poly.pdbx_strand_id
1 'polypeptide(L)'
;MKLEARIAWKEPFNVVGEKIRYTPKHHTPNSKNEISKLWQRFNTRGEEILHFDGKSYGMCIFGPEDMPGQAFDYIAGAGVAAIGNIPEGMVAESFAGGLYCVIQRRGPIDEIGEAFQYYESAWLPNSDYEPAGGVHFELYDDRYKGNDNPDSVMELWFSIRRKHELPIENRAASLFVHVTDLRRATEWYSKLLGLPIMEERMNGGPVYWFDLPGTGLVLDSDANNHNNPDWQQEKPLVMLAASDIDRAYAYICRKAQVLSEPHRFDGMAYFNFYDPEGKAVMVCWSADGGKEYGLPVTDSPVKANIGGVFVNVKNMEKAASWYCELLGVPLDEESVKQSVYSVPVTRGASLLLDDNRYRNHEAFEILFMFDTDDIDSAYDFAADQGMTFHGELERHGEISFFVLKDPDGNLIMVCQGR
;
A
#
# COMPACT_ATOMS: atom_id res chain seq x y z
N MET A 1 -20.30 28.51 -1.23
CA MET A 1 -18.92 28.11 -1.60
C MET A 1 -19.03 26.99 -2.63
N LYS A 2 -18.22 26.96 -3.69
CA LYS A 2 -18.25 25.84 -4.63
C LYS A 2 -17.64 24.63 -3.91
N LEU A 3 -18.37 23.52 -3.80
CA LEU A 3 -17.80 22.27 -3.30
C LEU A 3 -16.82 21.74 -4.35
N GLU A 4 -15.67 21.28 -3.87
CA GLU A 4 -14.63 20.67 -4.69
C GLU A 4 -14.36 19.27 -4.15
N ALA A 5 -14.19 18.33 -5.07
CA ALA A 5 -13.84 16.95 -4.77
C ALA A 5 -12.41 16.67 -5.23
N ARG A 6 -11.68 15.93 -4.41
CA ARG A 6 -10.38 15.35 -4.77
C ARG A 6 -10.42 13.84 -4.61
N ILE A 7 -9.61 13.15 -5.38
CA ILE A 7 -9.38 11.71 -5.16
C ILE A 7 -8.22 11.56 -4.19
N ALA A 8 -8.38 10.68 -3.21
CA ALA A 8 -7.37 10.43 -2.20
C ALA A 8 -7.24 8.94 -1.95
N TRP A 9 -6.01 8.49 -1.71
CA TRP A 9 -5.77 7.21 -1.09
C TRP A 9 -5.77 7.38 0.43
N LYS A 10 -6.47 6.51 1.14
CA LYS A 10 -6.47 6.45 2.59
C LYS A 10 -5.74 5.19 3.01
N GLU A 11 -4.66 5.33 3.77
CA GLU A 11 -3.99 4.18 4.39
C GLU A 11 -4.89 3.48 5.42
N PRO A 12 -4.66 2.19 5.71
CA PRO A 12 -5.33 1.48 6.79
C PRO A 12 -5.36 2.27 8.10
N PHE A 13 -6.44 2.16 8.84
CA PHE A 13 -6.61 2.91 10.09
C PHE A 13 -7.53 2.18 11.05
N ASN A 14 -7.38 2.49 12.33
CA ASN A 14 -8.17 1.90 13.40
C ASN A 14 -9.08 2.96 14.03
N VAL A 15 -10.29 2.56 14.38
CA VAL A 15 -11.26 3.42 15.07
C VAL A 15 -11.76 2.69 16.32
N VAL A 16 -11.73 3.38 17.45
CA VAL A 16 -12.39 2.95 18.70
C VAL A 16 -13.54 3.89 19.00
N GLY A 17 -14.72 3.36 19.23
CA GLY A 17 -15.92 4.19 19.34
C GLY A 17 -17.17 3.47 19.80
N GLU A 18 -18.26 4.22 19.88
CA GLU A 18 -19.57 3.67 20.16
C GLU A 18 -20.35 3.41 18.87
N LYS A 19 -21.00 2.26 18.78
CA LYS A 19 -21.70 1.79 17.58
C LYS A 19 -23.21 1.77 17.77
N ILE A 20 -23.95 2.23 16.77
CA ILE A 20 -25.41 2.11 16.68
C ILE A 20 -25.83 1.59 15.30
N ARG A 21 -27.02 0.98 15.22
CA ARG A 21 -27.72 0.80 13.95
C ARG A 21 -28.61 2.03 13.72
N TYR A 22 -28.27 2.86 12.73
CA TYR A 22 -28.96 4.10 12.44
C TYR A 22 -29.90 3.96 11.25
N THR A 23 -31.13 4.45 11.39
CA THR A 23 -32.11 4.56 10.30
C THR A 23 -32.33 6.03 9.96
N PRO A 24 -32.02 6.49 8.73
CA PRO A 24 -32.27 7.86 8.31
C PRO A 24 -33.74 8.28 8.45
N LYS A 25 -33.98 9.50 8.92
CA LYS A 25 -35.32 10.11 9.02
C LYS A 25 -35.32 11.48 8.35
N HIS A 26 -36.05 11.60 7.23
CA HIS A 26 -36.06 12.80 6.36
C HIS A 26 -36.44 14.15 7.02
N HIS A 27 -36.99 14.15 8.24
CA HIS A 27 -37.47 15.37 8.92
C HIS A 27 -36.70 15.72 10.19
N THR A 28 -35.60 15.01 10.50
CA THR A 28 -34.79 15.29 11.71
C THR A 28 -33.47 15.95 11.29
N PRO A 29 -33.15 17.16 11.79
CA PRO A 29 -31.83 17.76 11.56
C PRO A 29 -30.69 16.87 12.04
N ASN A 30 -29.54 16.92 11.38
CA ASN A 30 -28.39 16.08 11.72
C ASN A 30 -27.86 16.38 13.12
N SER A 31 -27.92 17.65 13.55
CA SER A 31 -27.60 18.10 14.91
C SER A 31 -28.54 17.59 16.00
N LYS A 32 -29.62 16.89 15.66
CA LYS A 32 -30.67 16.45 16.60
C LYS A 32 -31.04 14.97 16.49
N ASN A 33 -30.44 14.24 15.57
CA ASN A 33 -30.74 12.82 15.34
C ASN A 33 -30.03 11.91 16.38
N GLU A 34 -30.22 10.59 16.25
CA GLU A 34 -29.57 9.62 17.15
C GLU A 34 -28.04 9.60 17.02
N ILE A 35 -27.49 9.97 15.85
CA ILE A 35 -26.05 10.13 15.65
C ILE A 35 -25.52 11.29 16.50
N SER A 36 -26.20 12.44 16.53
CA SER A 36 -25.79 13.55 17.39
C SER A 36 -25.81 13.18 18.87
N LYS A 37 -26.82 12.42 19.33
CA LYS A 37 -26.89 11.92 20.71
C LYS A 37 -25.76 10.91 21.01
N LEU A 38 -25.41 10.07 20.05
CA LEU A 38 -24.26 9.16 20.14
C LEU A 38 -22.97 9.96 20.34
N TRP A 39 -22.71 10.97 19.50
CA TRP A 39 -21.56 11.85 19.64
C TRP A 39 -21.51 12.57 20.99
N GLN A 40 -22.65 13.09 21.47
CA GLN A 40 -22.72 13.73 22.78
C GLN A 40 -22.28 12.80 23.91
N ARG A 41 -22.70 11.53 23.86
CA ARG A 41 -22.31 10.52 24.85
C ARG A 41 -20.84 10.09 24.68
N PHE A 42 -20.41 9.85 23.44
CA PHE A 42 -19.04 9.44 23.14
C PHE A 42 -18.02 10.51 23.56
N ASN A 43 -18.31 11.78 23.30
CA ASN A 43 -17.42 12.89 23.62
C ASN A 43 -17.17 13.05 25.13
N THR A 44 -18.04 12.56 26.02
CA THR A 44 -17.77 12.57 27.47
C THR A 44 -16.79 11.49 27.91
N ARG A 45 -16.44 10.55 27.00
CA ARG A 45 -15.64 9.36 27.27
C ARG A 45 -14.30 9.34 26.54
N GLY A 46 -13.93 10.44 25.88
CA GLY A 46 -12.71 10.50 25.06
C GLY A 46 -11.43 10.18 25.82
N GLU A 47 -11.37 10.47 27.12
CA GLU A 47 -10.21 10.17 27.99
C GLU A 47 -9.99 8.66 28.23
N GLU A 48 -10.99 7.81 27.98
CA GLU A 48 -10.86 6.35 28.09
C GLU A 48 -10.08 5.73 26.91
N ILE A 49 -9.87 6.49 25.83
CA ILE A 49 -9.33 5.98 24.57
C ILE A 49 -7.80 6.12 24.56
N LEU A 50 -7.12 4.98 24.46
CA LEU A 50 -5.68 4.90 24.32
C LEU A 50 -5.22 5.14 22.88
N HIS A 51 -4.00 5.65 22.71
CA HIS A 51 -3.34 5.82 21.41
C HIS A 51 -4.08 6.72 20.41
N PHE A 52 -4.85 7.71 20.90
CA PHE A 52 -5.56 8.67 20.06
C PHE A 52 -4.63 9.37 19.06
N ASP A 53 -5.01 9.39 17.78
CA ASP A 53 -4.20 9.94 16.69
C ASP A 53 -4.53 11.41 16.32
N GLY A 54 -5.44 12.03 17.08
CA GLY A 54 -5.88 13.41 16.85
C GLY A 54 -7.09 13.55 15.92
N LYS A 55 -7.66 12.46 15.39
CA LYS A 55 -8.77 12.50 14.44
C LYS A 55 -10.00 11.79 14.99
N SER A 56 -11.18 12.36 14.77
CA SER A 56 -12.46 11.72 15.06
C SER A 56 -13.19 11.36 13.78
N TYR A 57 -13.90 10.24 13.81
CA TYR A 57 -14.52 9.64 12.65
C TYR A 57 -16.01 9.37 12.89
N GLY A 58 -16.84 9.76 11.93
CA GLY A 58 -18.22 9.33 11.80
C GLY A 58 -18.31 8.25 10.74
N MET A 59 -18.24 6.97 11.13
CA MET A 59 -18.16 5.86 10.18
C MET A 59 -19.55 5.40 9.77
N CYS A 60 -19.93 5.57 8.50
CA CYS A 60 -21.13 5.01 7.89
C CYS A 60 -20.76 3.68 7.21
N ILE A 61 -21.11 2.57 7.86
CA ILE A 61 -20.75 1.21 7.45
C ILE A 61 -21.98 0.53 6.84
N PHE A 62 -21.87 0.16 5.57
CA PHE A 62 -22.91 -0.48 4.79
C PHE A 62 -22.57 -1.96 4.60
N GLY A 63 -23.44 -2.84 5.09
CA GLY A 63 -23.37 -4.27 4.81
C GLY A 63 -23.69 -4.58 3.34
N PRO A 64 -23.39 -5.80 2.86
CA PRO A 64 -23.63 -6.19 1.46
C PRO A 64 -25.10 -6.10 1.03
N GLU A 65 -26.03 -6.21 1.99
CA GLU A 65 -27.47 -6.15 1.77
C GLU A 65 -28.07 -4.76 2.03
N ASP A 66 -27.28 -3.81 2.56
CA ASP A 66 -27.77 -2.48 2.91
C ASP A 66 -28.00 -1.65 1.64
N MET A 67 -29.22 -1.12 1.49
CA MET A 67 -29.58 -0.24 0.36
C MET A 67 -29.56 1.24 0.76
N PRO A 68 -29.27 2.16 -0.18
CA PRO A 68 -29.36 3.59 0.06
C PRO A 68 -30.70 4.00 0.69
N GLY A 69 -30.64 4.79 1.76
CA GLY A 69 -31.81 5.24 2.52
C GLY A 69 -32.35 4.24 3.55
N GLN A 70 -31.76 3.04 3.68
CA GLN A 70 -32.09 2.09 4.74
C GLN A 70 -31.22 2.26 5.99
N ALA A 71 -31.44 1.40 6.98
CA ALA A 71 -30.63 1.38 8.18
C ALA A 71 -29.21 0.90 7.86
N PHE A 72 -28.21 1.52 8.49
CA PHE A 72 -26.79 1.17 8.36
C PHE A 72 -26.10 1.24 9.73
N ASP A 73 -24.91 0.68 9.84
CA ASP A 73 -24.12 0.73 11.07
C ASP A 73 -23.36 2.05 11.14
N TYR A 74 -23.44 2.76 12.26
CA TYR A 74 -22.71 4.00 12.48
C TYR A 74 -21.80 3.90 13.71
N ILE A 75 -20.55 4.34 13.57
CA ILE A 75 -19.61 4.50 14.69
C ILE A 75 -19.27 5.97 14.85
N ALA A 76 -19.54 6.54 16.03
CA ALA A 76 -18.87 7.75 16.49
C ALA A 76 -17.59 7.30 17.19
N GLY A 77 -16.43 7.61 16.61
CA GLY A 77 -15.18 7.04 17.07
C GLY A 77 -13.99 7.97 16.96
N ALA A 78 -12.94 7.58 17.68
CA ALA A 78 -11.64 8.21 17.66
C ALA A 78 -10.66 7.33 16.88
N GLY A 79 -9.86 7.95 16.02
CA GLY A 79 -8.73 7.29 15.37
C GLY A 79 -7.68 6.91 16.39
N VAL A 80 -7.15 5.69 16.29
CA VAL A 80 -6.09 5.22 17.16
C VAL A 80 -4.92 4.67 16.36
N ALA A 81 -3.70 4.98 16.79
CA ALA A 81 -2.48 4.45 16.16
C ALA A 81 -2.36 2.93 16.36
N ALA A 82 -2.84 2.42 17.50
CA ALA A 82 -2.91 0.99 17.80
C ALA A 82 -4.16 0.69 18.64
N ILE A 83 -4.74 -0.49 18.44
CA ILE A 83 -5.87 -0.95 19.25
C ILE A 83 -5.33 -1.44 20.60
N GLY A 84 -5.60 -0.67 21.66
CA GLY A 84 -5.31 -1.04 23.04
C GLY A 84 -6.49 -1.72 23.73
N ASN A 85 -6.64 -1.48 25.03
CA ASN A 85 -7.81 -1.93 25.77
C ASN A 85 -9.08 -1.21 25.29
N ILE A 86 -10.13 -1.97 25.00
CA ILE A 86 -11.40 -1.45 24.51
C ILE A 86 -12.31 -1.13 25.71
N PRO A 87 -12.76 0.13 25.89
CA PRO A 87 -13.67 0.49 26.97
C PRO A 87 -15.01 -0.24 26.88
N GLU A 88 -15.66 -0.47 28.03
CA GLU A 88 -16.96 -1.14 28.08
C GLU A 88 -18.01 -0.36 27.25
N GLY A 89 -18.76 -1.07 26.42
CA GLY A 89 -19.77 -0.49 25.52
C GLY A 89 -19.21 0.12 24.23
N MET A 90 -17.90 0.07 23.99
CA MET A 90 -17.27 0.48 22.72
C MET A 90 -16.91 -0.72 21.84
N VAL A 91 -16.63 -0.42 20.56
CA VAL A 91 -16.06 -1.35 19.57
C VAL A 91 -14.72 -0.82 19.10
N ALA A 92 -13.85 -1.72 18.63
CA ALA A 92 -12.67 -1.39 17.86
C ALA A 92 -12.79 -2.04 16.49
N GLU A 93 -12.65 -1.25 15.43
CA GLU A 93 -12.69 -1.73 14.05
C GLU A 93 -11.46 -1.23 13.27
N SER A 94 -10.86 -2.13 12.49
CA SER A 94 -9.76 -1.83 11.57
C SER A 94 -10.31 -1.73 10.15
N PHE A 95 -9.97 -0.65 9.46
CA PHE A 95 -10.39 -0.39 8.09
C PHE A 95 -9.18 -0.49 7.16
N ALA A 96 -9.34 -1.22 6.06
CA ALA A 96 -8.26 -1.45 5.09
C ALA A 96 -7.86 -0.18 4.30
N GLY A 97 -8.65 0.90 4.39
CA GLY A 97 -8.40 2.11 3.60
C GLY A 97 -8.78 1.92 2.12
N GLY A 98 -7.99 2.51 1.22
CA GLY A 98 -8.19 2.44 -0.23
C GLY A 98 -8.53 3.78 -0.88
N LEU A 99 -9.25 3.73 -2.00
CA LEU A 99 -9.53 4.91 -2.81
C LEU A 99 -10.84 5.61 -2.42
N TYR A 100 -10.77 6.91 -2.19
CA TYR A 100 -11.89 7.73 -1.78
C TYR A 100 -12.04 8.99 -2.64
N CYS A 101 -13.28 9.41 -2.87
CA CYS A 101 -13.62 10.78 -3.21
C CYS A 101 -13.76 11.57 -1.91
N VAL A 102 -13.01 12.65 -1.78
CA VAL A 102 -12.98 13.50 -0.60
C VAL A 102 -13.58 14.85 -0.92
N ILE A 103 -14.60 15.24 -0.18
CA ILE A 103 -15.22 16.56 -0.25
C ILE A 103 -14.98 17.26 1.08
N GLN A 104 -14.20 18.34 1.04
CA GLN A 104 -14.01 19.20 2.20
C GLN A 104 -15.16 20.20 2.28
N ARG A 105 -15.77 20.31 3.46
CA ARG A 105 -16.84 21.25 3.74
C ARG A 105 -16.46 22.19 4.88
N ARG A 106 -16.73 23.48 4.69
CA ARG A 106 -16.69 24.49 5.76
C ARG A 106 -18.12 24.96 6.07
N GLY A 107 -18.51 24.91 7.34
CA GLY A 107 -19.80 25.41 7.82
C GLY A 107 -20.45 24.49 8.88
N PRO A 108 -21.69 24.81 9.27
CA PRO A 108 -22.45 24.03 10.25
C PRO A 108 -22.71 22.58 9.81
N ILE A 109 -22.84 21.67 10.80
CA ILE A 109 -23.07 20.24 10.56
C ILE A 109 -24.44 19.96 9.92
N ASP A 110 -25.45 20.80 10.16
CA ASP A 110 -26.78 20.61 9.59
C ASP A 110 -26.82 20.77 8.06
N GLU A 111 -25.78 21.38 7.49
CA GLU A 111 -25.64 21.56 6.05
C GLU A 111 -24.74 20.48 5.42
N ILE A 112 -24.27 19.48 6.18
CA ILE A 112 -23.40 18.40 5.69
C ILE A 112 -24.03 17.62 4.51
N GLY A 113 -25.37 17.55 4.46
CA GLY A 113 -26.13 16.91 3.38
C GLY A 113 -25.84 17.47 1.98
N GLU A 114 -25.37 18.73 1.89
CA GLU A 114 -24.97 19.33 0.61
C GLU A 114 -23.79 18.57 -0.04
N ALA A 115 -22.85 18.06 0.77
CA ALA A 115 -21.71 17.31 0.27
C ALA A 115 -22.12 15.92 -0.25
N PHE A 116 -23.02 15.24 0.45
CA PHE A 116 -23.64 13.99 -0.03
C PHE A 116 -24.38 14.22 -1.36
N GLN A 117 -25.21 15.27 -1.43
CA GLN A 117 -25.93 15.60 -2.66
C GLN A 117 -24.98 15.94 -3.81
N TYR A 118 -23.92 16.69 -3.56
CA TYR A 118 -22.91 17.01 -4.57
C TYR A 118 -22.19 15.75 -5.07
N TYR A 119 -21.79 14.85 -4.16
CA TYR A 119 -21.19 13.56 -4.51
C TYR A 119 -22.12 12.76 -5.43
N GLU A 120 -23.36 12.53 -5.01
CA GLU A 120 -24.30 11.64 -5.73
C GLU A 120 -24.82 12.24 -7.04
N SER A 121 -25.18 13.52 -7.03
CA SER A 121 -25.92 14.15 -8.14
C SER A 121 -25.03 14.86 -9.15
N ALA A 122 -23.82 15.28 -8.76
CA ALA A 122 -22.95 16.06 -9.62
C ALA A 122 -21.62 15.36 -9.90
N TRP A 123 -20.91 14.90 -8.87
CA TRP A 123 -19.56 14.36 -9.04
C TRP A 123 -19.57 12.93 -9.60
N LEU A 124 -20.24 11.99 -8.91
CA LEU A 124 -20.22 10.57 -9.24
C LEU A 124 -20.70 10.26 -10.68
N PRO A 125 -21.82 10.83 -11.18
CA PRO A 125 -22.30 10.57 -12.53
C PRO A 125 -21.34 11.04 -13.64
N ASN A 126 -20.54 12.09 -13.35
CA ASN A 126 -19.62 12.71 -14.29
C ASN A 126 -18.15 12.29 -14.06
N SER A 127 -17.91 11.29 -13.21
CA SER A 127 -16.58 10.76 -12.90
C SER A 127 -16.31 9.42 -13.57
N ASP A 128 -15.05 9.00 -13.62
CA ASP A 128 -14.64 7.66 -14.06
C ASP A 128 -14.77 6.60 -12.95
N TYR A 129 -15.49 6.92 -11.88
CA TYR A 129 -15.59 6.11 -10.66
C TYR A 129 -17.03 5.69 -10.36
N GLU A 130 -17.14 4.58 -9.64
CA GLU A 130 -18.38 4.07 -9.07
C GLU A 130 -18.18 3.76 -7.59
N PRO A 131 -19.26 3.65 -6.78
CA PRO A 131 -19.12 3.30 -5.37
C PRO A 131 -18.46 1.93 -5.20
N ALA A 132 -17.45 1.85 -4.35
CA ALA A 132 -16.82 0.56 -4.01
C ALA A 132 -17.54 -0.19 -2.88
N GLY A 133 -18.54 0.45 -2.25
CA GLY A 133 -19.24 -0.08 -1.09
C GLY A 133 -18.38 -0.05 0.19
N GLY A 134 -18.85 -0.76 1.21
CA GLY A 134 -18.18 -0.84 2.50
C GLY A 134 -18.45 0.41 3.35
N VAL A 135 -17.52 1.37 3.34
CA VAL A 135 -17.50 2.46 4.32
C VAL A 135 -17.46 3.83 3.66
N HIS A 136 -18.33 4.72 4.12
CA HIS A 136 -18.19 6.16 3.94
C HIS A 136 -17.95 6.77 5.30
N PHE A 137 -17.18 7.85 5.38
CA PHE A 137 -16.92 8.44 6.70
C PHE A 137 -16.77 9.94 6.69
N GLU A 138 -17.09 10.52 7.84
CA GLU A 138 -16.83 11.90 8.18
C GLU A 138 -15.50 11.94 8.95
N LEU A 139 -14.60 12.84 8.57
CA LEU A 139 -13.35 13.10 9.28
C LEU A 139 -13.43 14.47 9.94
N TYR A 140 -13.14 14.49 11.24
CA TYR A 140 -13.01 15.70 12.04
C TYR A 140 -11.61 15.77 12.64
N ASP A 141 -10.89 16.84 12.34
CA ASP A 141 -9.59 17.16 12.91
C ASP A 141 -9.66 18.47 13.71
N ASP A 142 -8.51 19.06 14.03
CA ASP A 142 -8.36 20.31 14.78
C ASP A 142 -9.04 21.51 14.11
N ARG A 143 -9.40 21.41 12.82
CA ARG A 143 -10.13 22.45 12.08
C ARG A 143 -11.64 22.42 12.36
N TYR A 144 -12.17 21.37 13.02
CA TYR A 144 -13.56 21.30 13.44
C TYR A 144 -13.80 22.09 14.73
N LYS A 145 -14.69 23.10 14.68
CA LYS A 145 -14.92 24.05 15.79
C LYS A 145 -16.29 23.89 16.46
N GLY A 146 -16.98 22.78 16.18
CA GLY A 146 -18.31 22.46 16.71
C GLY A 146 -19.46 22.60 15.69
N ASN A 147 -20.62 22.07 16.05
CA ASN A 147 -21.75 21.81 15.15
C ASN A 147 -22.33 23.06 14.48
N ASP A 148 -22.37 24.20 15.19
CA ASP A 148 -23.02 25.43 14.74
C ASP A 148 -22.02 26.48 14.22
N ASN A 149 -20.71 26.18 14.27
CA ASN A 149 -19.68 27.15 13.93
C ASN A 149 -19.51 27.24 12.40
N PRO A 150 -19.69 28.42 11.78
CA PRO A 150 -19.55 28.59 10.33
C PRO A 150 -18.11 28.35 9.83
N ASP A 151 -17.11 28.37 10.70
CA ASP A 151 -15.71 28.10 10.38
C ASP A 151 -15.29 26.64 10.60
N SER A 152 -16.20 25.78 11.10
CA SER A 152 -15.92 24.35 11.24
C SER A 152 -15.59 23.73 9.89
N VAL A 153 -14.48 22.99 9.82
CA VAL A 153 -14.12 22.20 8.64
C VAL A 153 -14.30 20.72 8.96
N MET A 154 -14.83 19.99 8.00
CA MET A 154 -14.97 18.54 8.03
C MET A 154 -14.69 17.99 6.63
N GLU A 155 -14.24 16.74 6.54
CA GLU A 155 -14.09 16.05 5.26
C GLU A 155 -15.06 14.88 5.19
N LEU A 156 -15.71 14.71 4.04
CA LEU A 156 -16.53 13.56 3.75
C LEU A 156 -15.79 12.67 2.76
N TRP A 157 -15.63 11.41 3.14
CA TRP A 157 -14.87 10.41 2.41
C TRP A 157 -15.81 9.34 1.87
N PHE A 158 -15.97 9.30 0.56
CA PHE A 158 -16.81 8.34 -0.15
C PHE A 158 -15.95 7.29 -0.84
N SER A 159 -16.10 6.03 -0.41
CA SER A 159 -15.37 4.88 -0.97
C SER A 159 -15.75 4.67 -2.43
N ILE A 160 -14.75 4.66 -3.31
CA ILE A 160 -14.91 4.58 -4.77
C ILE A 160 -13.95 3.56 -5.38
N ARG A 161 -14.32 3.06 -6.56
CA ARG A 161 -13.43 2.29 -7.44
C ARG A 161 -13.60 2.78 -8.87
N ARG A 162 -12.59 2.52 -9.72
CA ARG A 162 -12.68 2.86 -11.15
C ARG A 162 -13.78 2.04 -11.82
N LYS A 163 -14.56 2.67 -12.71
CA LYS A 163 -15.52 1.98 -13.60
C LYS A 163 -14.82 1.00 -14.56
N HIS A 164 -13.56 1.29 -14.89
CA HIS A 164 -12.74 0.50 -15.78
C HIS A 164 -11.43 0.17 -15.10
N GLU A 165 -11.19 -1.13 -14.87
CA GLU A 165 -9.94 -1.62 -14.32
C GLU A 165 -8.78 -1.33 -15.27
N LEU A 166 -7.66 -0.95 -14.68
CA LEU A 166 -6.39 -0.89 -15.40
C LEU A 166 -5.92 -2.33 -15.70
N PRO A 167 -5.25 -2.55 -16.84
CA PRO A 167 -4.75 -3.88 -17.17
C PRO A 167 -3.53 -4.29 -16.34
N ILE A 168 -2.95 -3.35 -15.58
CA ILE A 168 -1.89 -3.56 -14.60
C ILE A 168 -2.49 -3.39 -13.22
N GLU A 169 -2.28 -4.37 -12.35
CA GLU A 169 -2.71 -4.34 -10.96
C GLU A 169 -1.85 -3.36 -10.16
N ASN A 170 -2.47 -2.68 -9.19
CA ASN A 170 -1.77 -1.80 -8.26
C ASN A 170 -1.01 -2.59 -7.17
N ARG A 171 -0.02 -3.39 -7.58
CA ARG A 171 0.90 -4.09 -6.67
C ARG A 171 2.18 -4.53 -7.38
N ALA A 172 3.26 -4.63 -6.62
CA ALA A 172 4.44 -5.42 -6.99
C ALA A 172 4.13 -6.90 -6.75
N ALA A 173 4.01 -7.68 -7.82
CA ALA A 173 3.72 -9.11 -7.74
C ALA A 173 4.95 -9.91 -7.29
N SER A 174 6.13 -9.53 -7.78
CA SER A 174 7.40 -10.14 -7.37
C SER A 174 8.54 -9.16 -7.55
N LEU A 175 9.62 -9.38 -6.81
CA LEU A 175 10.90 -8.72 -7.01
C LEU A 175 11.92 -9.66 -7.61
N PHE A 176 12.87 -9.10 -8.34
CA PHE A 176 14.02 -9.83 -8.83
C PHE A 176 15.28 -9.43 -8.07
N VAL A 177 16.05 -10.43 -7.67
CA VAL A 177 17.44 -10.27 -7.24
C VAL A 177 18.32 -11.00 -8.21
N HIS A 178 19.22 -10.26 -8.85
CA HIS A 178 20.13 -10.81 -9.84
C HIS A 178 21.36 -11.38 -9.14
N VAL A 179 21.63 -12.65 -9.38
CA VAL A 179 22.66 -13.42 -8.69
C VAL A 179 23.55 -14.14 -9.70
N THR A 180 24.75 -14.56 -9.31
CA THR A 180 25.65 -15.33 -10.19
C THR A 180 25.56 -16.84 -9.94
N ASP A 181 25.06 -17.25 -8.77
CA ASP A 181 24.90 -18.65 -8.38
C ASP A 181 23.56 -18.83 -7.64
N LEU A 182 22.59 -19.46 -8.31
CA LEU A 182 21.25 -19.69 -7.75
C LEU A 182 21.28 -20.48 -6.46
N ARG A 183 22.10 -21.53 -6.36
CA ARG A 183 22.10 -22.39 -5.17
C ARG A 183 22.66 -21.64 -3.99
N ARG A 184 23.81 -20.98 -4.17
CA ARG A 184 24.45 -20.17 -3.13
C ARG A 184 23.53 -19.06 -2.63
N ALA A 185 22.88 -18.33 -3.54
CA ALA A 185 21.94 -17.29 -3.17
C ALA A 185 20.70 -17.88 -2.48
N THR A 186 20.13 -18.96 -3.00
CA THR A 186 18.97 -19.63 -2.39
C THR A 186 19.26 -20.09 -0.97
N GLU A 187 20.41 -20.71 -0.73
CA GLU A 187 20.87 -21.11 0.60
C GLU A 187 20.97 -19.90 1.55
N TRP A 188 21.45 -18.76 1.06
CA TRP A 188 21.55 -17.53 1.85
C TRP A 188 20.17 -16.98 2.24
N TYR A 189 19.25 -16.83 1.29
CA TYR A 189 17.89 -16.32 1.56
C TYR A 189 17.07 -17.31 2.39
N SER A 190 17.19 -18.61 2.11
CA SER A 190 16.60 -19.69 2.91
C SER A 190 17.05 -19.62 4.36
N LYS A 191 18.35 -19.42 4.59
CA LYS A 191 18.94 -19.29 5.93
C LYS A 191 18.45 -18.04 6.66
N LEU A 192 18.34 -16.90 5.97
CA LEU A 192 17.81 -15.65 6.52
C LEU A 192 16.34 -15.78 6.94
N LEU A 193 15.51 -16.38 6.09
CA LEU A 193 14.06 -16.46 6.31
C LEU A 193 13.61 -17.71 7.09
N GLY A 194 14.53 -18.65 7.32
CA GLY A 194 14.22 -19.96 7.90
C GLY A 194 13.34 -20.84 6.99
N LEU A 195 13.33 -20.59 5.68
CA LEU A 195 12.48 -21.30 4.72
C LEU A 195 13.19 -22.54 4.16
N PRO A 196 12.48 -23.66 3.92
CA PRO A 196 13.09 -24.82 3.27
C PRO A 196 13.42 -24.54 1.80
N ILE A 197 14.49 -25.17 1.31
CA ILE A 197 14.85 -25.13 -0.11
C ILE A 197 14.00 -26.16 -0.87
N MET A 198 13.34 -25.71 -1.93
CA MET A 198 12.58 -26.58 -2.83
C MET A 198 13.49 -27.09 -3.95
N GLU A 199 14.10 -28.25 -3.76
CA GLU A 199 15.07 -28.83 -4.71
C GLU A 199 14.51 -29.05 -6.13
N GLU A 200 13.20 -29.24 -6.26
CA GLU A 200 12.51 -29.30 -7.56
C GLU A 200 12.63 -28.00 -8.37
N ARG A 201 12.71 -26.83 -7.70
CA ARG A 201 12.89 -25.52 -8.37
C ARG A 201 14.34 -25.28 -8.79
N MET A 202 15.30 -25.92 -8.14
CA MET A 202 16.74 -25.76 -8.45
C MET A 202 17.12 -26.29 -9.84
N ASN A 203 16.35 -27.23 -10.39
CA ASN A 203 16.66 -27.90 -11.66
C ASN A 203 15.85 -27.35 -12.85
N GLY A 204 15.04 -26.29 -12.63
CA GLY A 204 13.99 -25.86 -13.55
C GLY A 204 14.37 -24.75 -14.55
N GLY A 205 15.52 -24.09 -14.39
CA GLY A 205 15.89 -22.97 -15.26
C GLY A 205 16.81 -21.94 -14.59
N PRO A 206 16.91 -20.72 -15.13
CA PRO A 206 17.82 -19.69 -14.63
C PRO A 206 17.28 -18.97 -13.38
N VAL A 207 16.12 -19.36 -12.86
CA VAL A 207 15.45 -18.69 -11.73
C VAL A 207 15.09 -19.65 -10.60
N TYR A 208 15.06 -19.13 -9.38
CA TYR A 208 14.43 -19.74 -8.20
C TYR A 208 13.51 -18.72 -7.55
N TRP A 209 12.34 -19.12 -7.07
CA TRP A 209 11.39 -18.18 -6.46
C TRP A 209 10.94 -18.64 -5.07
N PHE A 210 10.74 -17.67 -4.18
CA PHE A 210 10.09 -17.81 -2.88
C PHE A 210 8.67 -17.25 -2.97
N ASP A 211 7.68 -18.05 -2.56
CA ASP A 211 6.26 -17.67 -2.55
C ASP A 211 5.93 -16.87 -1.28
N LEU A 212 6.53 -15.69 -1.17
CA LEU A 212 6.27 -14.77 -0.06
C LEU A 212 4.85 -14.16 -0.20
N PRO A 213 4.11 -13.93 0.90
CA PRO A 213 2.78 -13.35 0.86
C PRO A 213 2.79 -11.95 0.23
N GLY A 214 1.80 -11.66 -0.63
CA GLY A 214 1.63 -10.37 -1.30
C GLY A 214 2.62 -10.09 -2.45
N THR A 215 3.93 -10.19 -2.18
CA THR A 215 5.02 -9.92 -3.13
C THR A 215 6.08 -11.02 -3.06
N GLY A 216 6.21 -11.81 -4.12
CA GLY A 216 7.20 -12.88 -4.22
C GLY A 216 8.64 -12.37 -4.38
N LEU A 217 9.61 -13.26 -4.17
CA LEU A 217 11.02 -13.00 -4.43
C LEU A 217 11.56 -13.98 -5.46
N VAL A 218 12.10 -13.49 -6.56
CA VAL A 218 12.71 -14.27 -7.64
C VAL A 218 14.21 -14.01 -7.65
N LEU A 219 15.00 -15.05 -7.43
CA LEU A 219 16.43 -15.04 -7.68
C LEU A 219 16.64 -15.40 -9.15
N ASP A 220 17.33 -14.53 -9.89
CA ASP A 220 17.58 -14.71 -11.32
C ASP A 220 19.08 -14.72 -11.60
N SER A 221 19.56 -15.85 -12.13
CA SER A 221 20.95 -16.00 -12.55
C SER A 221 21.24 -15.49 -13.94
N ASP A 222 20.19 -15.23 -14.73
CA ASP A 222 20.26 -14.88 -16.13
C ASP A 222 21.11 -15.89 -16.96
N ALA A 223 21.24 -17.13 -16.47
CA ALA A 223 22.17 -18.12 -17.02
C ALA A 223 21.88 -18.46 -18.49
N ASN A 224 20.63 -18.33 -18.93
CA ASN A 224 20.22 -18.55 -20.31
C ASN A 224 20.78 -17.49 -21.28
N ASN A 225 21.09 -16.28 -20.79
CA ASN A 225 21.54 -15.17 -21.63
C ASN A 225 23.02 -14.82 -21.45
N HIS A 226 23.71 -15.46 -20.51
CA HIS A 226 25.12 -15.19 -20.18
C HIS A 226 26.06 -15.22 -21.41
N ASN A 227 25.74 -16.05 -22.41
CA ASN A 227 26.53 -16.21 -23.64
C ASN A 227 25.95 -15.48 -24.85
N ASN A 228 24.89 -14.68 -24.67
CA ASN A 228 24.25 -13.95 -25.76
C ASN A 228 24.82 -12.52 -25.87
N PRO A 229 25.69 -12.22 -26.85
CA PRO A 229 26.29 -10.89 -26.99
C PRO A 229 25.28 -9.80 -27.37
N ASP A 230 24.12 -10.19 -27.89
CA ASP A 230 23.01 -9.28 -28.22
C ASP A 230 22.09 -9.02 -27.01
N TRP A 231 22.31 -9.73 -25.89
CA TRP A 231 21.59 -9.50 -24.64
C TRP A 231 22.18 -8.30 -23.90
N GLN A 232 21.60 -7.14 -24.17
CA GLN A 232 21.94 -5.86 -23.53
C GLN A 232 20.76 -5.28 -22.73
N GLN A 233 19.83 -6.14 -22.31
CA GLN A 233 18.63 -5.70 -21.63
C GLN A 233 18.94 -5.40 -20.16
N GLU A 234 18.52 -4.23 -19.68
CA GLU A 234 18.51 -3.96 -18.24
C GLU A 234 17.64 -5.01 -17.53
N LYS A 235 18.15 -5.51 -16.42
CA LYS A 235 17.49 -6.58 -15.69
C LYS A 235 16.38 -6.01 -14.81
N PRO A 236 15.15 -6.55 -14.86
CA PRO A 236 14.04 -5.97 -14.14
C PRO A 236 14.25 -6.06 -12.63
N LEU A 237 13.82 -5.06 -11.88
CA LEU A 237 13.78 -5.11 -10.41
C LEU A 237 12.40 -5.56 -9.90
N VAL A 238 11.34 -5.04 -10.53
CA VAL A 238 9.95 -5.22 -10.11
C VAL A 238 9.15 -5.90 -11.21
N MET A 239 8.34 -6.88 -10.83
CA MET A 239 7.28 -7.47 -11.65
C MET A 239 5.93 -6.89 -11.21
N LEU A 240 5.23 -6.22 -12.10
CA LEU A 240 3.84 -5.80 -11.93
C LEU A 240 2.90 -6.88 -12.47
N ALA A 241 1.84 -7.20 -11.73
CA ALA A 241 0.83 -8.14 -12.20
C ALA A 241 -0.07 -7.48 -13.25
N ALA A 242 -0.46 -8.25 -14.27
CA ALA A 242 -1.45 -7.88 -15.26
C ALA A 242 -2.61 -8.86 -15.25
N SER A 243 -3.83 -8.33 -15.43
CA SER A 243 -5.04 -9.14 -15.62
C SER A 243 -5.19 -9.61 -17.07
N ASP A 244 -4.58 -8.89 -18.01
CA ASP A 244 -4.55 -9.20 -19.44
C ASP A 244 -3.27 -8.63 -20.05
N ILE A 245 -2.42 -9.50 -20.59
CA ILE A 245 -1.09 -9.10 -21.08
C ILE A 245 -1.15 -8.19 -22.31
N ASP A 246 -2.15 -8.36 -23.19
CA ASP A 246 -2.27 -7.58 -24.43
C ASP A 246 -2.77 -6.16 -24.13
N ARG A 247 -3.76 -6.06 -23.23
CA ARG A 247 -4.23 -4.77 -22.73
C ARG A 247 -3.13 -4.06 -21.95
N ALA A 248 -2.33 -4.79 -21.17
CA ALA A 248 -1.21 -4.22 -20.42
C ALA A 248 -0.12 -3.70 -21.36
N TYR A 249 0.24 -4.48 -22.39
CA TYR A 249 1.20 -4.04 -23.41
C TYR A 249 0.75 -2.77 -24.12
N ALA A 250 -0.49 -2.73 -24.62
CA ALA A 250 -1.05 -1.54 -25.25
C ALA A 250 -1.13 -0.33 -24.30
N TYR A 251 -1.33 -0.58 -23.01
CA TYR A 251 -1.32 0.47 -21.98
C TYR A 251 0.08 1.04 -21.75
N ILE A 252 1.11 0.18 -21.63
CA ILE A 252 2.50 0.60 -21.44
C ILE A 252 3.05 1.31 -22.67
N CYS A 253 2.76 0.85 -23.89
CA CYS A 253 3.22 1.49 -25.13
C CYS A 253 2.82 2.98 -25.25
N ARG A 254 1.78 3.42 -24.52
CA ARG A 254 1.35 4.82 -24.48
C ARG A 254 2.05 5.65 -23.39
N LYS A 255 2.77 5.01 -22.46
CA LYS A 255 3.32 5.62 -21.24
C LYS A 255 4.83 5.49 -21.10
N ALA A 256 5.43 4.50 -21.75
CA ALA A 256 6.83 4.17 -21.59
C ALA A 256 7.42 3.48 -22.82
N GLN A 257 8.74 3.42 -22.85
CA GLN A 257 9.46 2.63 -23.84
C GLN A 257 9.41 1.15 -23.46
N VAL A 258 8.73 0.34 -24.26
CA VAL A 258 8.78 -1.13 -24.16
C VAL A 258 10.11 -1.65 -24.71
N LEU A 259 10.65 -2.70 -24.10
CA LEU A 259 11.91 -3.32 -24.52
C LEU A 259 11.66 -4.51 -25.45
N SER A 260 10.52 -5.19 -25.33
CA SER A 260 10.12 -6.30 -26.20
C SER A 260 8.60 -6.44 -26.30
N GLU A 261 8.14 -7.15 -27.33
CA GLU A 261 6.77 -7.66 -27.39
C GLU A 261 6.52 -8.74 -26.32
N PRO A 262 5.26 -9.01 -25.94
CA PRO A 262 4.95 -10.05 -24.95
C PRO A 262 5.49 -11.43 -25.33
N HIS A 263 6.38 -11.95 -24.49
CA HIS A 263 6.83 -13.33 -24.51
C HIS A 263 5.75 -14.21 -23.87
N ARG A 264 5.49 -15.38 -24.45
CA ARG A 264 4.39 -16.25 -24.05
C ARG A 264 4.86 -17.68 -23.82
N PHE A 265 4.42 -18.23 -22.69
CA PHE A 265 4.68 -19.59 -22.24
C PHE A 265 3.35 -20.23 -21.83
N ASP A 266 3.35 -21.54 -21.58
CA ASP A 266 2.16 -22.20 -21.06
C ASP A 266 1.83 -21.65 -19.66
N GLY A 267 0.67 -21.02 -19.52
CA GLY A 267 0.21 -20.43 -18.25
C GLY A 267 0.81 -19.08 -17.85
N MET A 268 1.66 -18.44 -18.66
CA MET A 268 2.30 -17.15 -18.34
C MET A 268 2.61 -16.32 -19.59
N ALA A 269 2.52 -15.00 -19.48
CA ALA A 269 3.05 -14.08 -20.48
C ALA A 269 3.65 -12.83 -19.83
N TYR A 270 4.76 -12.32 -20.37
CA TYR A 270 5.42 -11.13 -19.82
C TYR A 270 6.10 -10.28 -20.88
N PHE A 271 6.35 -9.01 -20.56
CA PHE A 271 7.25 -8.13 -21.31
C PHE A 271 7.92 -7.15 -20.34
N ASN A 272 9.00 -6.51 -20.79
CA ASN A 272 9.73 -5.52 -20.01
C ASN A 272 9.57 -4.12 -20.63
N PHE A 273 9.62 -3.10 -19.79
CA PHE A 273 9.62 -1.69 -20.18
C PHE A 273 10.54 -0.86 -19.28
N TYR A 274 10.92 0.34 -19.71
CA TYR A 274 11.71 1.26 -18.89
C TYR A 274 10.81 2.17 -18.06
N ASP A 275 11.17 2.36 -16.80
CA ASP A 275 10.63 3.43 -15.97
C ASP A 275 11.25 4.80 -16.35
N PRO A 276 10.83 5.93 -15.73
CA PRO A 276 11.39 7.25 -15.99
C PRO A 276 12.87 7.42 -15.64
N GLU A 277 13.45 6.53 -14.84
CA GLU A 277 14.85 6.52 -14.42
C GLU A 277 15.71 5.63 -15.35
N GLY A 278 15.08 4.91 -16.29
CA GLY A 278 15.73 3.98 -17.20
C GLY A 278 15.94 2.59 -16.61
N LYS A 279 15.28 2.25 -15.50
CA LYS A 279 15.30 0.91 -14.91
C LYS A 279 14.27 0.03 -15.61
N ALA A 280 14.62 -1.24 -15.80
CA ALA A 280 13.67 -2.21 -16.34
C ALA A 280 12.61 -2.59 -15.29
N VAL A 281 11.36 -2.66 -15.73
CA VAL A 281 10.22 -3.17 -14.99
C VAL A 281 9.56 -4.24 -15.86
N MET A 282 9.18 -5.37 -15.24
CA MET A 282 8.46 -6.44 -15.91
C MET A 282 6.95 -6.28 -15.66
N VAL A 283 6.15 -6.53 -16.69
CA VAL A 283 4.72 -6.81 -16.53
C VAL A 283 4.49 -8.28 -16.81
N CYS A 284 3.76 -8.97 -15.94
CA CYS A 284 3.48 -10.39 -16.06
C CYS A 284 2.00 -10.69 -15.84
N TRP A 285 1.44 -11.49 -16.73
CA TRP A 285 0.17 -12.19 -16.54
C TRP A 285 0.45 -13.66 -16.26
N SER A 286 -0.20 -14.24 -15.25
CA SER A 286 -0.18 -15.68 -14.99
C SER A 286 -1.59 -16.26 -14.94
N ALA A 287 -1.75 -17.51 -15.37
CA ALA A 287 -3.03 -18.20 -15.40
C ALA A 287 -3.61 -18.49 -14.01
N ASP A 288 -2.77 -18.54 -12.98
CA ASP A 288 -3.18 -18.73 -11.58
C ASP A 288 -3.52 -17.41 -10.85
N GLY A 289 -3.37 -16.25 -11.52
CA GLY A 289 -3.62 -14.93 -10.96
C GLY A 289 -2.64 -14.53 -9.84
N GLY A 290 -1.48 -15.17 -9.77
CA GLY A 290 -0.51 -14.98 -8.70
C GLY A 290 -1.04 -15.53 -7.37
N LYS A 291 -1.48 -16.78 -7.41
CA LYS A 291 -2.03 -17.50 -6.26
C LYS A 291 -1.03 -17.49 -5.09
N GLU A 292 -1.51 -17.14 -3.91
CA GLU A 292 -0.69 -17.15 -2.70
C GLU A 292 -0.63 -18.57 -2.13
N TYR A 293 0.56 -18.96 -1.69
CA TYR A 293 0.82 -20.24 -1.04
C TYR A 293 1.06 -20.00 0.45
N GLY A 294 0.59 -20.91 1.30
CA GLY A 294 0.88 -20.85 2.72
C GLY A 294 2.36 -21.12 2.96
N LEU A 295 3.04 -20.24 3.69
CA LEU A 295 4.41 -20.47 4.13
C LEU A 295 4.43 -21.38 5.37
N PRO A 296 5.48 -22.20 5.53
CA PRO A 296 5.72 -22.88 6.80
C PRO A 296 5.98 -21.84 7.90
N VAL A 297 5.59 -22.15 9.13
CA VAL A 297 6.02 -21.38 10.30
C VAL A 297 7.52 -21.57 10.46
N THR A 298 8.26 -20.47 10.58
CA THR A 298 9.71 -20.47 10.79
C THR A 298 10.03 -19.77 12.11
N ASP A 299 11.15 -20.16 12.73
CA ASP A 299 11.66 -19.51 13.95
C ASP A 299 12.60 -18.34 13.62
N SER A 300 12.67 -17.90 12.35
CA SER A 300 13.50 -16.75 12.00
C SER A 300 12.88 -15.46 12.56
N PRO A 301 13.68 -14.60 13.22
CA PRO A 301 13.22 -13.26 13.61
C PRO A 301 13.02 -12.32 12.41
N VAL A 302 13.51 -12.70 11.22
CA VAL A 302 13.26 -11.97 9.96
C VAL A 302 12.05 -12.60 9.27
N LYS A 303 11.00 -11.81 9.08
CA LYS A 303 9.76 -12.29 8.48
C LYS A 303 9.99 -12.57 7.00
N ALA A 304 9.38 -13.66 6.54
CA ALA A 304 9.23 -13.97 5.12
C ALA A 304 8.16 -13.06 4.46
N ASN A 305 8.31 -11.75 4.63
CA ASN A 305 7.45 -10.69 4.10
C ASN A 305 8.31 -9.52 3.61
N ILE A 306 8.09 -9.10 2.37
CA ILE A 306 8.73 -7.90 1.82
C ILE A 306 7.87 -6.70 2.19
N GLY A 307 8.37 -5.84 3.08
CA GLY A 307 7.64 -4.65 3.53
C GLY A 307 7.68 -3.51 2.52
N GLY A 308 8.76 -3.41 1.73
CA GLY A 308 8.91 -2.34 0.75
C GLY A 308 10.02 -2.59 -0.26
N VAL A 309 9.85 -1.98 -1.43
CA VAL A 309 10.75 -2.05 -2.58
C VAL A 309 11.29 -0.67 -2.84
N PHE A 310 12.61 -0.51 -2.95
CA PHE A 310 13.19 0.81 -3.21
C PHE A 310 13.44 1.00 -4.70
N VAL A 311 12.85 2.06 -5.26
CA VAL A 311 13.17 2.57 -6.58
C VAL A 311 13.90 3.88 -6.40
N ASN A 312 15.22 3.87 -6.62
CA ASN A 312 16.00 5.09 -6.57
C ASN A 312 15.62 6.04 -7.70
N VAL A 313 15.30 7.29 -7.35
CA VAL A 313 14.86 8.32 -8.29
C VAL A 313 15.73 9.57 -8.17
N LYS A 314 15.93 10.26 -9.29
CA LYS A 314 16.65 11.55 -9.35
C LYS A 314 15.69 12.72 -9.29
N ASN A 315 14.45 12.51 -9.72
CA ASN A 315 13.39 13.51 -9.69
C ASN A 315 12.11 12.90 -9.09
N MET A 316 11.91 13.16 -7.79
CA MET A 316 10.79 12.61 -7.02
C MET A 316 9.43 12.96 -7.63
N GLU A 317 9.17 14.22 -7.92
CA GLU A 317 7.86 14.67 -8.46
C GLU A 317 7.54 13.99 -9.80
N LYS A 318 8.51 13.92 -10.72
CA LYS A 318 8.33 13.29 -12.03
C LYS A 318 8.09 11.78 -11.89
N ALA A 319 8.89 11.10 -11.07
CA ALA A 319 8.76 9.66 -10.87
C ALA A 319 7.45 9.31 -10.16
N ALA A 320 7.11 10.00 -9.06
CA ALA A 320 5.88 9.79 -8.31
C ALA A 320 4.64 10.03 -9.17
N SER A 321 4.60 11.12 -9.94
CA SER A 321 3.49 11.38 -10.86
C SER A 321 3.32 10.26 -11.88
N TRP A 322 4.42 9.76 -12.45
CA TRP A 322 4.38 8.70 -13.45
C TRP A 322 3.94 7.35 -12.85
N TYR A 323 4.47 6.95 -11.69
CA TYR A 323 4.07 5.70 -11.02
C TYR A 323 2.62 5.75 -10.54
N CYS A 324 2.16 6.88 -9.98
CA CYS A 324 0.77 7.06 -9.59
C CYS A 324 -0.17 6.96 -10.79
N GLU A 325 0.18 7.57 -11.92
CA GLU A 325 -0.60 7.47 -13.15
C GLU A 325 -0.63 6.04 -13.71
N LEU A 326 0.51 5.34 -13.68
CA LEU A 326 0.67 3.96 -14.14
C LEU A 326 -0.21 2.99 -13.32
N LEU A 327 -0.24 3.15 -12.00
CA LEU A 327 -0.97 2.27 -11.07
C LEU A 327 -2.39 2.77 -10.77
N GLY A 328 -2.76 3.94 -11.32
CA GLY A 328 -4.11 4.48 -11.23
C GLY A 328 -4.49 5.06 -9.87
N VAL A 329 -3.52 5.45 -9.05
CA VAL A 329 -3.69 6.05 -7.72
C VAL A 329 -3.44 7.56 -7.76
N PRO A 330 -4.03 8.35 -6.83
CA PRO A 330 -3.77 9.78 -6.76
C PRO A 330 -2.35 10.05 -6.25
N LEU A 331 -1.74 11.12 -6.76
CA LEU A 331 -0.50 11.67 -6.20
C LEU A 331 -0.83 12.43 -4.91
N ASP A 332 -0.07 12.19 -3.84
CA ASP A 332 -0.08 13.03 -2.66
C ASP A 332 0.96 14.15 -2.81
N GLU A 333 0.46 15.38 -3.03
CA GLU A 333 1.27 16.58 -3.26
C GLU A 333 2.10 17.01 -2.05
N GLU A 334 1.76 16.59 -0.84
CA GLU A 334 2.56 16.90 0.36
C GLU A 334 3.63 15.84 0.57
N SER A 335 3.27 14.56 0.45
CA SER A 335 4.20 13.45 0.63
C SER A 335 5.32 13.44 -0.43
N VAL A 336 5.04 13.88 -1.67
CA VAL A 336 6.04 13.92 -2.76
C VAL A 336 7.21 14.88 -2.50
N LYS A 337 7.08 15.80 -1.52
CA LYS A 337 8.16 16.73 -1.13
C LYS A 337 9.21 16.07 -0.22
N GLN A 338 8.91 14.89 0.33
CA GLN A 338 9.81 14.13 1.19
C GLN A 338 10.91 13.44 0.34
N SER A 339 11.93 12.90 1.00
CA SER A 339 12.99 12.14 0.30
C SER A 339 12.61 10.68 0.02
N VAL A 340 11.53 10.20 0.63
CA VAL A 340 10.91 8.91 0.33
C VAL A 340 9.44 9.14 0.07
N TYR A 341 8.93 8.61 -1.05
CA TYR A 341 7.52 8.61 -1.38
C TYR A 341 7.01 7.18 -1.52
N SER A 342 6.05 6.79 -0.69
CA SER A 342 5.38 5.49 -0.81
C SER A 342 4.24 5.59 -1.81
N VAL A 343 4.37 4.96 -2.97
CA VAL A 343 3.26 4.87 -3.93
C VAL A 343 2.20 3.95 -3.33
N PRO A 344 0.93 4.39 -3.22
CA PRO A 344 -0.11 3.55 -2.65
C PRO A 344 -0.32 2.26 -3.44
N VAL A 345 -0.32 1.11 -2.75
CA VAL A 345 -0.55 -0.22 -3.32
C VAL A 345 -1.76 -0.88 -2.66
N THR A 346 -2.43 -1.78 -3.39
CA THR A 346 -3.61 -2.48 -2.85
C THR A 346 -3.25 -3.62 -1.91
N ARG A 347 -2.06 -4.21 -2.06
CA ARG A 347 -1.49 -5.26 -1.21
C ARG A 347 -0.02 -5.51 -1.54
N GLY A 348 0.65 -6.24 -0.66
CA GLY A 348 2.06 -6.62 -0.81
C GLY A 348 3.01 -5.48 -0.42
N ALA A 349 4.23 -5.55 -0.93
CA ALA A 349 5.27 -4.59 -0.62
C ALA A 349 4.91 -3.18 -1.10
N SER A 350 5.16 -2.18 -0.25
CA SER A 350 5.08 -0.77 -0.66
C SER A 350 6.12 -0.47 -1.74
N LEU A 351 5.74 0.33 -2.74
CA LEU A 351 6.68 0.82 -3.74
C LEU A 351 7.25 2.16 -3.27
N LEU A 352 8.47 2.15 -2.75
CA LEU A 352 9.15 3.29 -2.14
C LEU A 352 10.05 3.96 -3.17
N LEU A 353 9.65 5.13 -3.65
CA LEU A 353 10.54 5.98 -4.44
C LEU A 353 11.48 6.69 -3.47
N ASP A 354 12.80 6.56 -3.67
CA ASP A 354 13.82 7.09 -2.76
C ASP A 354 14.80 7.98 -3.53
N ASP A 355 14.93 9.25 -3.14
CA ASP A 355 15.93 10.16 -3.71
C ASP A 355 17.10 10.47 -2.76
N ASN A 356 17.14 9.86 -1.56
CA ASN A 356 18.21 10.08 -0.59
C ASN A 356 19.57 9.74 -1.20
N ARG A 357 19.68 8.62 -1.93
CA ARG A 357 20.95 8.20 -2.55
C ARG A 357 21.47 9.22 -3.55
N TYR A 358 20.55 9.79 -4.34
CA TYR A 358 20.88 10.87 -5.26
C TYR A 358 21.30 12.15 -4.52
N ARG A 359 20.54 12.57 -3.49
CA ARG A 359 20.83 13.75 -2.67
C ARG A 359 22.16 13.64 -1.89
N ASN A 360 22.50 12.43 -1.46
CA ASN A 360 23.71 12.14 -0.67
C ASN A 360 24.92 11.74 -1.53
N HIS A 361 24.77 11.68 -2.86
CA HIS A 361 25.80 11.22 -3.79
C HIS A 361 26.33 9.81 -3.49
N GLU A 362 25.43 8.93 -3.05
CA GLU A 362 25.73 7.53 -2.77
C GLU A 362 25.58 6.70 -4.05
N ALA A 363 26.55 5.80 -4.28
CA ALA A 363 26.59 4.98 -5.49
C ALA A 363 25.95 3.60 -5.32
N PHE A 364 25.45 3.26 -4.12
CA PHE A 364 24.84 1.97 -3.84
C PHE A 364 23.31 2.06 -3.88
N GLU A 365 22.67 0.92 -4.14
CA GLU A 365 21.23 0.78 -4.10
C GLU A 365 20.87 -0.29 -3.08
N ILE A 366 19.89 0.01 -2.22
CA ILE A 366 19.17 -0.99 -1.44
C ILE A 366 18.00 -1.43 -2.30
N LEU A 367 17.79 -2.74 -2.46
CA LEU A 367 16.77 -3.24 -3.39
C LEU A 367 15.37 -3.25 -2.76
N PHE A 368 15.28 -3.78 -1.55
CA PHE A 368 14.04 -3.95 -0.81
C PHE A 368 14.32 -4.18 0.68
N MET A 369 13.25 -4.24 1.48
CA MET A 369 13.31 -4.56 2.90
C MET A 369 12.46 -5.77 3.27
N PHE A 370 12.98 -6.62 4.15
CA PHE A 370 12.21 -7.59 4.92
C PHE A 370 11.76 -6.99 6.26
N ASP A 371 10.61 -7.41 6.74
CA ASP A 371 10.09 -6.96 8.03
C ASP A 371 10.63 -7.79 9.21
N THR A 372 10.67 -7.18 10.40
CA THR A 372 10.86 -7.87 11.68
C THR A 372 10.04 -7.20 12.78
N ASP A 373 9.62 -7.97 13.78
CA ASP A 373 8.98 -7.44 15.00
C ASP A 373 10.01 -7.03 16.07
N ASP A 374 11.25 -7.53 15.97
CA ASP A 374 12.32 -7.29 16.93
C ASP A 374 13.66 -7.19 16.19
N ILE A 375 14.07 -5.95 15.97
CA ILE A 375 15.28 -5.61 15.23
C ILE A 375 16.56 -6.12 15.90
N ASP A 376 16.59 -6.17 17.24
CA ASP A 376 17.77 -6.63 17.98
C ASP A 376 17.92 -8.15 17.81
N SER A 377 16.82 -8.89 17.99
CA SER A 377 16.80 -10.33 17.73
C SER A 377 17.15 -10.67 16.28
N ALA A 378 16.67 -9.89 15.32
CA ALA A 378 17.00 -10.07 13.89
C ALA A 378 18.48 -9.78 13.58
N TYR A 379 19.05 -8.74 14.19
CA TYR A 379 20.45 -8.37 14.02
C TYR A 379 21.37 -9.46 14.58
N ASP A 380 21.12 -9.90 15.82
CA ASP A 380 21.90 -10.97 16.48
C ASP A 380 21.81 -12.29 15.69
N PHE A 381 20.61 -12.65 15.22
CA PHE A 381 20.42 -13.83 14.37
C PHE A 381 21.25 -13.75 13.09
N ALA A 382 21.22 -12.63 12.36
CA ALA A 382 22.00 -12.46 11.15
C ALA A 382 23.52 -12.56 11.42
N ALA A 383 23.98 -12.01 12.55
CA ALA A 383 25.38 -12.12 12.98
C ALA A 383 25.77 -13.57 13.31
N ASP A 384 24.93 -14.31 14.04
CA ASP A 384 25.14 -15.72 14.37
C ASP A 384 25.15 -16.63 13.13
N GLN A 385 24.36 -16.27 12.12
CA GLN A 385 24.38 -16.93 10.82
C GLN A 385 25.61 -16.57 9.96
N GLY A 386 26.48 -15.66 10.43
CA GLY A 386 27.69 -15.23 9.72
C GLY A 386 27.40 -14.38 8.48
N MET A 387 26.29 -13.65 8.47
CA MET A 387 25.93 -12.79 7.35
C MET A 387 26.78 -11.52 7.30
N THR A 388 26.90 -10.94 6.12
CA THR A 388 27.72 -9.73 5.92
C THR A 388 26.86 -8.49 6.02
N PHE A 389 27.22 -7.58 6.92
CA PHE A 389 26.52 -6.30 7.10
C PHE A 389 27.08 -5.20 6.18
N HIS A 390 26.21 -4.27 5.80
CA HIS A 390 26.55 -3.00 5.18
C HIS A 390 26.21 -1.88 6.17
N GLY A 391 27.21 -1.38 6.89
CA GLY A 391 26.99 -0.40 7.96
C GLY A 391 26.63 -1.04 9.29
N GLU A 392 26.19 -0.21 10.23
CA GLU A 392 25.76 -0.62 11.57
C GLU A 392 24.22 -0.65 11.66
N LEU A 393 23.69 -1.18 12.77
CA LEU A 393 22.27 -1.06 13.11
C LEU A 393 21.91 0.43 13.29
N GLU A 394 20.94 0.91 12.53
CA GLU A 394 20.45 2.29 12.56
C GLU A 394 19.10 2.39 13.28
N ARG A 395 18.89 3.51 13.98
CA ARG A 395 17.65 3.80 14.73
C ARG A 395 17.25 5.26 14.52
N HIS A 396 16.13 5.47 13.85
CA HIS A 396 15.59 6.77 13.48
C HIS A 396 14.13 6.89 13.94
N GLY A 397 13.92 7.43 15.14
CA GLY A 397 12.59 7.55 15.72
C GLY A 397 11.95 6.17 15.95
N GLU A 398 10.85 5.91 15.25
CA GLU A 398 10.08 4.66 15.34
C GLU A 398 10.57 3.58 14.35
N ILE A 399 11.55 3.90 13.51
CA ILE A 399 12.10 2.99 12.51
C ILE A 399 13.48 2.54 12.98
N SER A 400 13.73 1.24 13.00
CA SER A 400 15.05 0.67 13.22
C SER A 400 15.38 -0.33 12.11
N PHE A 401 16.58 -0.28 11.56
CA PHE A 401 16.96 -1.15 10.45
C PHE A 401 18.46 -1.43 10.41
N PHE A 402 18.83 -2.54 9.76
CA PHE A 402 20.19 -2.80 9.32
C PHE A 402 20.19 -3.30 7.88
N VAL A 403 21.34 -3.26 7.21
CA VAL A 403 21.47 -3.67 5.81
C VAL A 403 22.44 -4.84 5.70
N LEU A 404 22.05 -5.86 4.95
CA LEU A 404 22.86 -7.04 4.65
C LEU A 404 23.33 -7.01 3.20
N LYS A 405 24.49 -7.62 2.96
CA LYS A 405 24.99 -8.01 1.63
C LYS A 405 24.67 -9.48 1.40
N ASP A 406 23.97 -9.76 0.31
CA ASP A 406 23.84 -11.13 -0.19
C ASP A 406 25.19 -11.62 -0.78
N PRO A 407 25.29 -12.89 -1.21
CA PRO A 407 26.53 -13.44 -1.77
C PRO A 407 27.05 -12.75 -3.04
N ASP A 408 26.21 -11.96 -3.70
CA ASP A 408 26.50 -11.23 -4.93
C ASP A 408 26.70 -9.73 -4.68
N GLY A 409 26.57 -9.30 -3.42
CA GLY A 409 26.76 -7.91 -2.97
C GLY A 409 25.51 -7.04 -3.08
N ASN A 410 24.35 -7.61 -3.43
CA ASN A 410 23.07 -6.91 -3.39
C ASN A 410 22.78 -6.48 -1.95
N LEU A 411 22.18 -5.31 -1.78
CA LEU A 411 21.87 -4.76 -0.46
C LEU A 411 20.39 -4.95 -0.12
N ILE A 412 20.15 -5.65 0.98
CA ILE A 412 18.82 -6.01 1.48
C ILE A 412 18.68 -5.43 2.88
N MET A 413 17.63 -4.65 3.11
CA MET A 413 17.36 -4.09 4.43
C MET A 413 16.52 -5.07 5.26
N VAL A 414 16.77 -5.12 6.56
CA VAL A 414 15.85 -5.70 7.54
C VAL A 414 15.35 -4.56 8.40
N CYS A 415 14.04 -4.37 8.46
CA CYS A 415 13.42 -3.18 9.03
C CYS A 415 12.33 -3.56 10.05
N GLN A 416 12.35 -2.87 11.18
CA GLN A 416 11.24 -2.82 12.11
C GLN A 416 10.54 -1.47 11.92
N GLY A 417 9.37 -1.51 11.29
CA GLY A 417 8.39 -0.43 11.29
C GLY A 417 7.35 -0.67 12.39
N ARG A 418 6.81 0.39 12.98
CA ARG A 418 5.82 0.29 14.05
C ARG A 418 4.42 -0.04 13.56
#